data_AF-A0A7W7H4H8-F1
#
_entry.id   AF-A0A7W7H4H8-F1
#
_cell.length_a   1.000
_cell.length_b   1.000
_cell.length_c   1.000
_cell.angle_alpha   90.00
_cell.angle_beta   90.00
_cell.angle_gamma   90.00
#
_symmetry.space_group_name_H-M   'P 1'
#
loop_
_entity.id
_entity.type
_entity.pdbx_description
1 polymer ?
#
loop_
_entity_poly.entity_id
_entity_poly.type
_entity_poly.pdbx_seq_one_letter_code
_entity_poly.pdbx_strand_id
1 'polypeptide(L)'
;MTVALRRWIDDLHPRLRPVLAAMLAAGVVLVVLGLVGDLAGFWSDLPFLTNLVSALTGALFGVPVAIVVVQRLLQAQADASDLAAAWRLATRSAHEMRIAAHTLSRADGSAADLARHLARCDVAIGEAREWADRALTAKPRPRRLRASMYQRTYLRQVLALHEAAGQALAVFASTGLAGPAAATALQRIRSEAAFLHDQVRPAVLRLDGRWLPPAQAEAVEHVDDSFPAGLPRIGAARVRAVETLLAAVPAAQLAALLPEADEARSDLPDRDQPLPLPAVQTLMELRAGLGSLATQLDRARQIADLVDGIQQAVDDGCRSTRRATTG
;
A
#
# COMPACT_ATOMS: atom_id res chain seq x y z
N MET A 1 34.68 -13.38 -27.08
CA MET A 1 33.74 -14.21 -27.87
C MET A 1 33.57 -15.63 -27.33
N THR A 2 34.60 -16.24 -26.72
CA THR A 2 34.58 -17.65 -26.27
C THR A 2 33.63 -17.96 -25.12
N VAL A 3 33.43 -17.05 -24.15
CA VAL A 3 32.55 -17.31 -22.98
C VAL A 3 31.07 -17.38 -23.36
N ALA A 4 30.62 -16.50 -24.26
CA ALA A 4 29.24 -16.48 -24.75
C ALA A 4 28.92 -17.73 -25.58
N LEU A 5 29.84 -18.14 -26.45
CA LEU A 5 29.71 -19.37 -27.24
C LEU A 5 29.71 -20.61 -26.33
N ARG A 6 30.54 -20.64 -25.29
CA ARG A 6 30.61 -21.77 -24.36
C ARG A 6 29.34 -21.92 -23.53
N ARG A 7 28.88 -20.84 -22.86
CA ARG A 7 27.59 -20.85 -22.14
C ARG A 7 26.45 -21.28 -23.06
N TRP A 8 26.49 -20.84 -24.31
CA TRP A 8 25.46 -21.21 -25.29
C TRP A 8 25.48 -22.70 -25.68
N ILE A 9 26.66 -23.29 -25.88
CA ILE A 9 26.78 -24.75 -26.07
C ILE A 9 26.27 -25.50 -24.82
N ASP A 10 26.48 -24.92 -23.64
CA ASP A 10 26.01 -25.47 -22.38
C ASP A 10 24.47 -25.35 -22.20
N ASP A 11 23.81 -24.42 -22.90
CA ASP A 11 22.35 -24.27 -22.90
C ASP A 11 21.65 -25.16 -23.94
N LEU A 12 22.38 -25.67 -24.93
CA LEU A 12 21.85 -26.59 -25.94
C LEU A 12 21.45 -27.92 -25.32
N HIS A 13 20.31 -28.47 -25.76
CA HIS A 13 19.85 -29.78 -25.33
C HIS A 13 20.96 -30.81 -25.52
N PRO A 14 21.31 -31.61 -24.50
CA PRO A 14 22.53 -32.43 -24.51
C PRO A 14 22.61 -33.40 -25.70
N ARG A 15 21.45 -33.80 -26.25
CA ARG A 15 21.36 -34.65 -27.45
C ARG A 15 21.70 -33.95 -28.77
N LEU A 16 21.53 -32.62 -28.86
CA LEU A 16 21.79 -31.86 -30.09
C LEU A 16 23.28 -31.50 -30.25
N ARG A 17 24.02 -31.43 -29.15
CA ARG A 17 25.46 -31.11 -29.14
C ARG A 17 26.30 -32.03 -30.04
N PRO A 18 26.22 -33.38 -29.92
CA PRO A 18 27.02 -34.25 -30.78
C PRO A 18 26.59 -34.16 -32.26
N VAL A 19 25.31 -33.93 -32.54
CA VAL A 19 24.81 -33.80 -33.91
C VAL A 19 25.35 -32.53 -34.56
N LEU A 20 25.28 -31.40 -33.87
CA LEU A 20 25.84 -30.13 -34.36
C LEU A 20 27.36 -30.23 -34.57
N ALA A 21 28.08 -30.86 -33.62
CA ALA A 21 29.52 -31.09 -33.75
C ALA A 21 29.85 -31.99 -34.95
N ALA A 22 29.08 -33.07 -35.16
CA ALA A 22 29.25 -33.96 -36.29
C ALA A 22 28.97 -33.26 -37.63
N MET A 23 27.92 -32.44 -37.72
CA MET A 23 27.60 -31.66 -38.92
C MET A 23 28.72 -30.67 -39.26
N LEU A 24 29.22 -29.92 -38.28
CA LEU A 24 30.32 -28.98 -38.48
C LEU A 24 31.61 -29.70 -38.88
N ALA A 25 31.96 -30.81 -38.23
CA ALA A 25 33.13 -31.60 -38.56
C ALA A 25 33.04 -32.17 -40.00
N ALA A 26 31.87 -32.71 -40.39
CA ALA A 26 31.63 -33.17 -41.75
C ALA A 26 31.73 -32.02 -42.76
N GLY A 27 31.24 -30.82 -42.41
CA GLY A 27 31.38 -29.62 -43.23
C GLY A 27 32.85 -29.24 -43.45
N VAL A 28 33.66 -29.25 -42.40
CA VAL A 28 35.12 -29.00 -42.50
C VAL A 28 35.79 -30.04 -43.40
N VAL A 29 35.44 -31.31 -43.25
CA VAL A 29 35.97 -32.39 -44.09
C VAL A 29 35.63 -32.16 -45.57
N LEU A 30 34.39 -31.78 -45.89
CA LEU A 30 33.99 -31.47 -47.27
C LEU A 30 34.70 -30.24 -47.83
N VAL A 31 34.95 -29.20 -47.01
CA VAL A 31 35.75 -28.04 -47.43
C VAL A 31 37.17 -28.46 -47.80
N VAL A 32 37.81 -29.28 -46.96
CA VAL A 32 39.17 -29.78 -47.23
C VAL A 32 39.20 -30.65 -48.49
N LEU A 33 38.23 -31.55 -48.66
CA LEU A 33 38.08 -32.37 -49.87
C LEU A 33 37.86 -31.51 -51.13
N GLY A 34 37.02 -30.49 -51.03
CA GLY A 34 36.81 -29.52 -52.11
C GLY A 34 38.11 -28.86 -52.52
N LEU A 35 38.85 -28.32 -51.55
CA LEU A 35 40.12 -27.62 -51.78
C LEU A 35 41.20 -28.53 -52.39
N VAL A 36 41.35 -29.74 -51.86
CA VAL A 36 42.31 -30.73 -52.37
C VAL A 36 41.93 -31.17 -53.79
N GLY A 37 40.64 -31.41 -54.04
CA GLY A 37 40.17 -31.78 -55.38
C GLY A 37 40.35 -30.66 -56.41
N ASP A 38 40.24 -29.39 -55.99
CA ASP A 38 40.49 -28.23 -56.86
C ASP A 38 41.96 -28.16 -57.25
N LEU A 39 42.86 -28.34 -56.28
CA LEU A 39 44.31 -28.36 -56.54
C LEU A 39 44.73 -29.53 -57.44
N ALA A 40 44.04 -30.66 -57.36
CA ALA A 40 44.29 -31.83 -58.20
C ALA A 40 43.62 -31.75 -59.58
N GLY A 41 42.80 -30.73 -59.84
CA GLY A 41 42.00 -30.61 -61.07
C GLY A 41 40.87 -31.65 -61.19
N PHE A 42 40.55 -32.39 -60.12
CA PHE A 42 39.59 -33.49 -60.13
C PHE A 42 38.15 -33.04 -60.45
N TRP A 43 37.78 -31.82 -60.04
CA TRP A 43 36.44 -31.29 -60.23
C TRP A 43 36.13 -30.84 -61.67
N SER A 44 37.15 -30.67 -62.51
CA SER A 44 37.02 -30.13 -63.87
C SER A 44 36.07 -30.94 -64.75
N ASP A 45 36.04 -32.25 -64.55
CA ASP A 45 35.24 -33.19 -65.35
C ASP A 45 33.89 -33.55 -64.71
N LEU A 46 33.62 -33.05 -63.49
CA LEU A 46 32.48 -33.48 -62.65
C LEU A 46 31.66 -32.27 -62.11
N PRO A 47 31.13 -31.39 -62.97
CA PRO A 47 30.47 -30.15 -62.54
C PRO A 47 29.25 -30.37 -61.63
N PHE A 48 28.51 -31.46 -61.83
CA PHE A 48 27.39 -31.82 -60.95
C PHE A 48 27.85 -32.11 -59.51
N LEU A 49 28.96 -32.85 -59.36
CA LEU A 49 29.45 -33.28 -58.06
C LEU A 49 29.97 -32.08 -57.25
N THR A 50 30.64 -31.13 -57.91
CA THR A 50 31.08 -29.86 -57.31
C THR A 50 29.90 -29.08 -56.74
N ASN A 51 28.80 -28.95 -57.51
CA ASN A 51 27.60 -28.26 -57.05
C ASN A 51 26.96 -28.97 -55.84
N LEU A 52 26.89 -30.30 -55.87
CA LEU A 52 26.36 -31.09 -54.77
C LEU A 52 27.20 -30.94 -53.49
N VAL A 53 28.53 -31.04 -53.61
CA VAL A 53 29.46 -30.88 -52.48
C VAL A 53 29.37 -29.47 -51.91
N SER A 54 29.31 -28.45 -52.75
CA SER A 54 29.15 -27.06 -52.31
C SER A 54 27.83 -26.84 -51.57
N ALA A 55 26.70 -27.34 -52.12
CA ALA A 55 25.39 -27.23 -51.48
C ALA A 55 25.34 -27.98 -50.15
N LEU A 56 25.90 -29.19 -50.09
CA LEU A 56 25.97 -29.99 -48.86
C LEU A 56 26.85 -29.33 -47.81
N THR A 57 28.00 -28.78 -48.20
CA THR A 57 28.88 -28.01 -47.32
C THR A 57 28.15 -26.81 -46.76
N GLY A 58 27.46 -26.05 -47.61
CA GLY A 58 26.62 -24.92 -47.20
C GLY A 58 25.54 -25.33 -46.21
N ALA A 59 24.86 -26.47 -46.42
CA ALA A 59 23.85 -26.99 -45.50
C ALA A 59 24.45 -27.42 -44.15
N LEU A 60 25.62 -28.06 -44.15
CA LEU A 60 26.29 -28.56 -42.93
C LEU A 60 26.77 -27.42 -42.01
N PHE A 61 27.06 -26.23 -42.54
CA PHE A 61 27.32 -25.04 -41.73
C PHE A 61 26.05 -24.21 -41.48
N GLY A 62 25.20 -24.06 -42.50
CA GLY A 62 24.03 -23.21 -42.47
C GLY A 62 22.93 -23.70 -41.54
N VAL A 63 22.62 -25.00 -41.54
CA VAL A 63 21.56 -25.58 -40.69
C VAL A 63 21.88 -25.41 -39.20
N PRO A 64 23.10 -25.74 -38.70
CA PRO A 64 23.49 -25.43 -37.33
C PRO A 64 23.26 -23.97 -36.95
N VAL A 65 23.77 -23.04 -37.76
CA VAL A 65 23.65 -21.59 -37.53
C VAL A 65 22.18 -21.16 -37.50
N ALA A 66 21.35 -21.66 -38.43
CA ALA A 66 19.93 -21.35 -38.48
C ALA A 66 19.20 -21.85 -37.21
N ILE A 67 19.48 -23.08 -36.77
CA ILE A 67 18.91 -23.62 -35.52
C ILE A 67 19.28 -22.73 -34.32
N VAL A 68 20.53 -22.24 -34.26
CA VAL A 68 20.97 -21.31 -33.21
C VAL A 68 20.12 -20.05 -33.19
N VAL A 69 20.00 -19.41 -34.36
CA VAL A 69 19.29 -18.13 -34.50
C VAL A 69 17.83 -18.30 -34.12
N VAL A 70 17.19 -19.38 -34.59
CA VAL A 70 15.79 -19.69 -34.25
C VAL A 70 15.62 -19.94 -32.76
N GLN A 71 16.49 -20.74 -32.13
CA GLN A 71 16.40 -21.00 -30.69
C GLN A 71 16.57 -19.73 -29.86
N ARG A 72 17.50 -18.83 -30.25
CA ARG A 72 17.69 -17.53 -29.59
C ARG A 72 16.47 -16.63 -29.75
N LEU A 73 15.88 -16.61 -30.94
CA LEU A 73 14.67 -15.84 -31.19
C LEU A 73 13.50 -16.36 -30.36
N LEU A 74 13.33 -17.69 -30.28
CA LEU A 74 12.29 -18.32 -29.46
C LEU A 74 12.49 -18.05 -27.97
N GLN A 75 13.73 -18.09 -27.47
CA GLN A 75 14.04 -17.76 -26.07
C GLN A 75 13.76 -16.29 -25.77
N ALA A 76 14.17 -15.37 -26.65
CA ALA A 76 13.87 -13.95 -26.48
C ALA A 76 12.35 -13.67 -26.51
N GLN A 77 11.59 -14.38 -27.35
CA GLN A 77 10.13 -14.29 -27.38
C GLN A 77 9.50 -14.85 -26.09
N ALA A 78 10.01 -15.97 -25.58
CA ALA A 78 9.56 -16.56 -24.32
C ALA A 78 9.82 -15.60 -23.15
N ASP A 79 11.04 -15.08 -23.02
CA ASP A 79 11.43 -14.13 -21.98
C ASP A 79 10.58 -12.85 -22.02
N ALA A 80 10.32 -12.31 -23.22
CA ALA A 80 9.44 -11.16 -23.41
C ALA A 80 7.98 -11.47 -23.01
N SER A 81 7.50 -12.67 -23.32
CA SER A 81 6.15 -13.12 -22.96
C SER A 81 5.97 -13.31 -21.46
N ASP A 82 6.98 -13.87 -20.79
CA ASP A 82 7.04 -14.08 -19.35
C ASP A 82 7.11 -12.74 -18.62
N LEU A 83 7.92 -11.80 -19.11
CA LEU A 83 8.02 -10.45 -18.57
C LEU A 83 6.69 -9.72 -18.68
N ALA A 84 6.02 -9.81 -19.84
CA ALA A 84 4.71 -9.23 -20.02
C ALA A 84 3.65 -9.88 -19.10
N ALA A 85 3.75 -11.18 -18.83
CA ALA A 85 2.88 -11.86 -17.88
C ALA A 85 3.12 -11.39 -16.43
N ALA A 86 4.38 -11.26 -16.03
CA ALA A 86 4.76 -10.74 -14.72
C ALA A 86 4.21 -9.32 -14.50
N TRP A 87 4.34 -8.42 -15.48
CA TRP A 87 3.77 -7.08 -15.40
C TRP A 87 2.24 -7.06 -15.35
N ARG A 88 1.55 -7.95 -16.09
CA ARG A 88 0.08 -8.08 -15.97
C ARG A 88 -0.35 -8.51 -14.56
N LEU A 89 0.38 -9.43 -13.95
CA LEU A 89 0.15 -9.83 -12.57
C LEU A 89 0.42 -8.68 -11.60
N ALA A 90 1.49 -7.91 -11.83
CA ALA A 90 1.81 -6.72 -11.06
C ALA A 90 0.66 -5.70 -11.10
N THR A 91 0.20 -5.34 -12.30
CA THR A 91 -0.90 -4.38 -12.49
C THR A 91 -2.18 -4.86 -11.83
N ARG A 92 -2.50 -6.16 -11.95
CA ARG A 92 -3.69 -6.72 -11.30
C ARG A 92 -3.59 -6.64 -9.77
N SER A 93 -2.46 -7.03 -9.20
CA SER A 93 -2.25 -7.03 -7.76
C SER A 93 -2.28 -5.61 -7.18
N ALA A 94 -1.61 -4.65 -7.84
CA ALA A 94 -1.66 -3.24 -7.46
C ALA A 94 -3.08 -2.65 -7.59
N HIS A 95 -3.85 -3.06 -8.59
CA HIS A 95 -5.25 -2.66 -8.74
C HIS A 95 -6.14 -3.19 -7.60
N GLU A 96 -5.95 -4.45 -7.20
CA GLU A 96 -6.65 -5.06 -6.06
C GLU A 96 -6.28 -4.37 -4.74
N MET A 97 -5.00 -4.03 -4.54
CA MET A 97 -4.56 -3.20 -3.41
C MET A 97 -5.27 -1.85 -3.43
N ARG A 98 -5.39 -1.20 -4.58
CA ARG A 98 -6.05 0.10 -4.73
C ARG A 98 -7.53 0.03 -4.38
N ILE A 99 -8.25 -0.99 -4.83
CA ILE A 99 -9.67 -1.19 -4.47
C ILE A 99 -9.81 -1.34 -2.95
N ALA A 100 -8.94 -2.14 -2.32
CA ALA A 100 -8.93 -2.32 -0.88
C ALA A 100 -8.56 -1.01 -0.15
N ALA A 101 -7.60 -0.25 -0.66
CA ALA A 101 -7.17 1.02 -0.09
C ALA A 101 -8.28 2.08 -0.21
N HIS A 102 -9.01 2.16 -1.32
CA HIS A 102 -10.18 3.04 -1.45
C HIS A 102 -11.33 2.64 -0.51
N THR A 103 -11.43 1.36 -0.16
CA THR A 103 -12.37 0.91 0.87
C THR A 103 -12.00 1.49 2.25
N LEU A 104 -10.72 1.70 2.51
CA LEU A 104 -10.22 2.41 3.71
C LEU A 104 -10.33 3.94 3.56
N SER A 105 -10.14 4.48 2.35
CA SER A 105 -10.06 5.92 2.05
C SER A 105 -11.40 6.61 1.78
N ARG A 106 -12.52 5.88 1.71
CA ARG A 106 -13.88 6.47 1.64
C ARG A 106 -14.19 7.46 2.79
N ALA A 107 -13.27 7.57 3.74
CA ALA A 107 -13.16 8.55 4.80
C ALA A 107 -12.56 9.93 4.43
N ASP A 108 -12.26 10.25 3.17
CA ASP A 108 -11.59 11.52 2.83
C ASP A 108 -12.36 12.79 3.28
N GLY A 109 -13.69 12.75 3.29
CA GLY A 109 -14.51 13.82 3.89
C GLY A 109 -14.52 13.79 5.42
N SER A 110 -14.46 12.60 6.02
CA SER A 110 -14.60 12.43 7.46
C SER A 110 -13.32 12.75 8.25
N ALA A 111 -12.13 12.67 7.64
CA ALA A 111 -10.88 13.03 8.29
C ALA A 111 -10.80 14.55 8.58
N ALA A 112 -11.17 15.38 7.61
CA ALA A 112 -11.25 16.83 7.78
C ALA A 112 -12.33 17.21 8.80
N ASP A 113 -13.47 16.53 8.77
CA ASP A 113 -14.58 16.73 9.72
C ASP A 113 -14.16 16.36 11.14
N LEU A 114 -13.49 15.21 11.31
CA LEU A 114 -12.96 14.77 12.59
C LEU A 114 -11.91 15.75 13.13
N ALA A 115 -11.01 16.26 12.27
CA ALA A 115 -10.03 17.28 12.67
C ALA A 115 -10.73 18.56 13.13
N ARG A 116 -11.81 18.99 12.47
CA ARG A 116 -12.63 20.14 12.90
C ARG A 116 -13.28 19.89 14.25
N HIS A 117 -13.84 18.70 14.49
CA HIS A 117 -14.43 18.36 15.79
C HIS A 117 -13.38 18.28 16.91
N LEU A 118 -12.19 17.73 16.62
CA LEU A 118 -11.06 17.73 17.56
C LEU A 118 -10.61 19.14 17.94
N ALA A 119 -10.51 20.04 16.97
CA ALA A 119 -10.19 21.44 17.25
C ALA A 119 -11.24 22.10 18.16
N ARG A 120 -12.54 21.78 17.99
CA ARG A 120 -13.60 22.23 18.90
C ARG A 120 -13.45 21.64 20.31
N CYS A 121 -13.09 20.35 20.41
CA CYS A 121 -12.80 19.71 21.69
C CYS A 121 -11.62 20.40 22.41
N ASP A 122 -10.57 20.74 21.68
CA ASP A 122 -9.38 21.41 22.23
C ASP A 122 -9.71 22.79 22.80
N VAL A 123 -10.54 23.58 22.08
CA VAL A 123 -11.04 24.87 22.55
C VAL A 123 -11.88 24.70 23.81
N ALA A 124 -12.85 23.78 23.80
CA ALA A 124 -13.73 23.53 24.94
C ALA A 124 -12.96 23.08 26.20
N ILE A 125 -11.95 22.22 26.04
CA ILE A 125 -11.08 21.78 27.15
C ILE A 125 -10.23 22.92 27.68
N GLY A 126 -9.65 23.73 26.78
CA GLY A 126 -8.87 24.91 27.16
C GLY A 126 -9.67 25.89 28.00
N GLU A 127 -10.89 26.21 27.54
CA GLU A 127 -11.80 27.08 28.27
C GLU A 127 -12.27 26.46 29.59
N ALA A 128 -12.66 25.18 29.60
CA ALA A 128 -13.08 24.50 30.82
C ALA A 128 -11.97 24.52 31.90
N ARG A 129 -10.71 24.31 31.49
CA ARG A 129 -9.55 24.38 32.40
C ARG A 129 -9.35 25.78 32.94
N GLU A 130 -9.38 26.79 32.08
CA GLU A 130 -9.23 28.18 32.49
C GLU A 130 -10.32 28.58 33.51
N TRP A 131 -11.56 28.17 33.29
CA TRP A 131 -12.66 28.44 34.22
C TRP A 131 -12.53 27.67 35.54
N ALA A 132 -12.04 26.43 35.52
CA ALA A 132 -11.74 25.67 36.73
C ALA A 132 -10.62 26.34 37.55
N ASP A 133 -9.53 26.76 36.91
CA ASP A 133 -8.42 27.45 37.57
C ASP A 133 -8.86 28.80 38.15
N ARG A 134 -9.67 29.56 37.41
CA ARG A 134 -10.27 30.83 37.90
C ARG A 134 -11.21 30.60 39.09
N ALA A 135 -11.97 29.50 39.10
CA ALA A 135 -12.84 29.15 40.23
C ALA A 135 -12.03 28.81 41.50
N LEU A 136 -10.89 28.13 41.34
CA LEU A 136 -9.99 27.77 42.44
C LEU A 136 -9.20 28.96 43.00
N THR A 137 -8.85 29.94 42.16
CA THR A 137 -8.00 31.08 42.52
C THR A 137 -8.78 32.35 42.94
N ALA A 138 -10.09 32.39 42.72
CA ALA A 138 -10.92 33.53 43.09
C ALA A 138 -10.92 33.78 44.61
N LYS A 139 -10.47 34.97 45.04
CA LYS A 139 -10.53 35.42 46.44
C LYS A 139 -11.96 35.26 47.01
N PRO A 140 -12.13 34.92 48.30
CA PRO A 140 -13.43 34.72 48.95
C PRO A 140 -14.19 36.06 49.05
N ARG A 141 -14.85 36.43 47.97
CA ARG A 141 -15.92 37.45 47.91
C ARG A 141 -17.28 36.75 48.02
N PRO A 142 -18.38 37.45 48.34
CA PRO A 142 -19.67 36.84 48.67
C PRO A 142 -20.03 35.71 47.68
N ARG A 143 -19.95 34.48 48.20
CA ARG A 143 -19.83 33.21 47.46
C ARG A 143 -20.96 32.92 46.47
N ARG A 144 -22.12 33.58 46.63
CA ARG A 144 -23.38 33.15 46.01
C ARG A 144 -23.57 33.56 44.54
N LEU A 145 -23.03 34.70 44.10
CA LEU A 145 -23.29 35.22 42.74
C LEU A 145 -22.20 34.86 41.72
N ARG A 146 -20.94 34.68 42.15
CA ARG A 146 -19.84 34.36 41.23
C ARG A 146 -19.72 32.87 40.97
N ALA A 147 -19.88 32.03 41.99
CA ALA A 147 -19.78 30.58 41.84
C ALA A 147 -20.75 30.05 40.78
N SER A 148 -21.97 30.62 40.67
CA SER A 148 -22.94 30.22 39.64
C SER A 148 -22.50 30.56 38.22
N MET A 149 -21.83 31.70 38.00
CA MET A 149 -21.39 32.10 36.65
C MET A 149 -20.24 31.24 36.14
N TYR A 150 -19.22 31.02 36.98
CA TYR A 150 -18.07 30.16 36.66
C TYR A 150 -18.54 28.73 36.38
N GLN A 151 -19.42 28.21 37.22
CA GLN A 151 -19.98 26.87 37.09
C GLN A 151 -20.87 26.71 35.86
N ARG A 152 -21.75 27.68 35.56
CA ARG A 152 -22.57 27.66 34.33
C ARG A 152 -21.70 27.65 33.07
N THR A 153 -20.64 28.46 33.06
CA THR A 153 -19.75 28.55 31.89
C THR A 153 -18.96 27.25 31.74
N TYR A 154 -18.44 26.68 32.83
CA TYR A 154 -17.82 25.36 32.83
C TYR A 154 -18.77 24.28 32.30
N LEU A 155 -20.02 24.23 32.80
CA LEU A 155 -21.02 23.26 32.35
C LEU A 155 -21.34 23.40 30.85
N ARG A 156 -21.47 24.63 30.33
CA ARG A 156 -21.66 24.87 28.90
C ARG A 156 -20.49 24.33 28.09
N GLN A 157 -19.25 24.52 28.55
CA GLN A 157 -18.08 23.99 27.85
C GLN A 157 -18.00 22.46 27.89
N VAL A 158 -18.37 21.84 29.02
CA VAL A 158 -18.45 20.37 29.12
C VAL A 158 -19.52 19.81 28.18
N LEU A 159 -20.67 20.46 28.04
CA LEU A 159 -21.72 20.05 27.10
C LEU A 159 -21.28 20.22 25.64
N ALA A 160 -20.65 21.34 25.30
CA ALA A 160 -20.10 21.58 23.96
C ALA A 160 -19.03 20.53 23.59
N LEU A 161 -18.17 20.16 24.55
CA LEU A 161 -17.21 19.07 24.36
C LEU A 161 -17.91 17.73 24.14
N HIS A 162 -18.93 17.41 24.94
CA HIS A 162 -19.68 16.16 24.81
C HIS A 162 -20.35 16.04 23.44
N GLU A 163 -20.97 17.12 22.96
CA GLU A 163 -21.57 17.17 21.63
C GLU A 163 -20.52 17.01 20.52
N ALA A 164 -19.41 17.76 20.59
CA ALA A 164 -18.33 17.69 19.62
C ALA A 164 -17.69 16.30 19.56
N ALA A 165 -17.50 15.65 20.71
CA ALA A 165 -16.99 14.29 20.82
C ALA A 165 -17.99 13.24 20.28
N GLY A 166 -19.28 13.42 20.53
CA GLY A 166 -20.33 12.58 19.95
C GLY A 166 -20.39 12.69 18.42
N GLN A 167 -20.30 13.91 17.88
CA GLN A 167 -20.22 14.16 16.44
C GLN A 167 -18.95 13.55 15.83
N ALA A 168 -17.79 13.72 16.48
CA ALA A 168 -16.53 13.10 16.08
C ALA A 168 -16.62 11.57 15.99
N LEU A 169 -17.24 10.93 16.98
CA LEU A 169 -17.46 9.48 16.96
C LEU A 169 -18.42 9.04 15.86
N ALA A 170 -19.51 9.76 15.63
CA ALA A 170 -20.44 9.46 14.55
C ALA A 170 -19.76 9.54 13.18
N VAL A 171 -18.94 10.57 12.97
CA VAL A 171 -18.10 10.74 11.78
C VAL A 171 -17.14 9.56 11.64
N PHE A 172 -16.42 9.17 12.70
CA PHE A 172 -15.53 8.01 12.67
C PHE A 172 -16.27 6.69 12.38
N ALA A 173 -17.41 6.45 13.01
CA ALA A 173 -18.21 5.23 12.80
C ALA A 173 -18.69 5.11 11.35
N SER A 174 -19.05 6.23 10.71
CA SER A 174 -19.48 6.26 9.31
C SER A 174 -18.38 5.87 8.32
N THR A 175 -17.10 5.94 8.72
CA THR A 175 -15.96 5.56 7.86
C THR A 175 -15.83 4.06 7.64
N GLY A 176 -16.44 3.24 8.51
CA GLY A 176 -16.30 1.79 8.45
C GLY A 176 -14.92 1.26 8.88
N LEU A 177 -13.98 2.12 9.33
CA LEU A 177 -12.63 1.70 9.75
C LEU A 177 -12.62 0.75 10.97
N ALA A 178 -13.64 0.82 11.82
CA ALA A 178 -13.83 -0.11 12.94
C ALA A 178 -14.51 -1.42 12.53
N GLY A 179 -14.93 -1.56 11.27
CA GLY A 179 -15.71 -2.68 10.77
C GLY A 179 -14.87 -3.86 10.26
N PRO A 180 -15.49 -5.05 10.08
CA PRO A 180 -14.83 -6.21 9.49
C PRO A 180 -14.34 -5.94 8.06
N ALA A 181 -15.01 -5.06 7.32
CA ALA A 181 -14.60 -4.66 5.97
C ALA A 181 -13.20 -4.01 5.94
N ALA A 182 -12.87 -3.16 6.92
CA ALA A 182 -11.55 -2.54 7.01
C ALA A 182 -10.47 -3.57 7.36
N ALA A 183 -10.78 -4.55 8.22
CA ALA A 183 -9.88 -5.66 8.51
C ALA A 183 -9.60 -6.51 7.26
N THR A 184 -10.64 -6.84 6.50
CA THR A 184 -10.52 -7.58 5.24
C THR A 184 -9.73 -6.78 4.20
N ALA A 185 -9.97 -5.47 4.07
CA ALA A 185 -9.24 -4.60 3.17
C ALA A 185 -7.75 -4.53 3.52
N LEU A 186 -7.40 -4.35 4.80
CA LEU A 186 -6.01 -4.38 5.25
C LEU A 186 -5.34 -5.72 4.98
N GLN A 187 -6.01 -6.83 5.28
CA GLN A 187 -5.48 -8.16 4.99
C GLN A 187 -5.26 -8.36 3.49
N ARG A 188 -6.16 -7.84 2.65
CA ARG A 188 -6.04 -7.88 1.19
C ARG A 188 -4.81 -7.11 0.73
N ILE A 189 -4.63 -5.85 1.17
CA ILE A 189 -3.45 -5.03 0.84
C ILE A 189 -2.15 -5.76 1.18
N ARG A 190 -2.06 -6.34 2.39
CA ARG A 190 -0.88 -7.12 2.81
C ARG A 190 -0.63 -8.33 1.92
N SER A 191 -1.67 -9.13 1.67
CA SER A 191 -1.53 -10.33 0.84
C SER A 191 -1.06 -10.03 -0.58
N GLU A 192 -1.55 -8.92 -1.15
CA GLU A 192 -1.19 -8.50 -2.49
C GLU A 192 0.21 -7.86 -2.52
N ALA A 193 0.59 -7.08 -1.51
CA ALA A 193 1.94 -6.54 -1.37
C ALA A 193 3.00 -7.66 -1.21
N ALA A 194 2.71 -8.66 -0.37
CA ALA A 194 3.55 -9.84 -0.22
C ALA A 194 3.65 -10.62 -1.55
N PHE A 195 2.55 -10.77 -2.28
CA PHE A 195 2.57 -11.38 -3.60
C PHE A 195 3.44 -10.61 -4.60
N LEU A 196 3.36 -9.27 -4.63
CA LEU A 196 4.24 -8.44 -5.45
C LEU A 196 5.72 -8.64 -5.08
N HIS A 197 6.03 -8.69 -3.79
CA HIS A 197 7.41 -8.84 -3.31
C HIS A 197 7.97 -10.24 -3.58
N ASP A 198 7.20 -11.29 -3.27
CA ASP A 198 7.70 -12.66 -3.27
C ASP A 198 7.62 -13.33 -4.64
N GLN A 199 6.62 -13.00 -5.45
CA GLN A 199 6.35 -13.68 -6.73
C GLN A 199 6.70 -12.82 -7.94
N VAL A 200 6.27 -11.56 -7.94
CA VAL A 200 6.40 -10.70 -9.13
C VAL A 200 7.79 -10.09 -9.23
N ARG A 201 8.31 -9.53 -8.14
CA ARG A 201 9.62 -8.87 -8.12
C ARG A 201 10.76 -9.78 -8.60
N PRO A 202 10.91 -11.04 -8.16
CA PRO A 202 11.98 -11.91 -8.65
C PRO A 202 11.86 -12.21 -10.15
N ALA A 203 10.63 -12.38 -10.65
CA ALA A 203 10.38 -12.64 -12.07
C ALA A 203 10.79 -11.45 -12.93
N VAL A 204 10.42 -10.23 -12.53
CA VAL A 204 10.78 -9.00 -13.25
C VAL A 204 12.28 -8.71 -13.15
N LEU A 205 12.89 -8.84 -11.97
CA LEU A 205 14.33 -8.64 -11.79
C LEU A 205 15.17 -9.63 -12.60
N ARG A 206 14.70 -10.88 -12.73
CA ARG A 206 15.39 -11.91 -13.53
C ARG A 206 15.38 -11.57 -15.03
N LEU A 207 14.32 -10.95 -15.54
CA LEU A 207 14.09 -10.75 -16.97
C LEU A 207 14.51 -9.36 -17.46
N ASP A 208 14.24 -8.30 -16.70
CA ASP A 208 14.51 -6.90 -17.08
C ASP A 208 15.62 -6.25 -16.24
N GLY A 209 15.96 -6.84 -15.09
CA GLY A 209 16.97 -6.29 -14.17
C GLY A 209 16.55 -4.98 -13.48
N ARG A 210 15.32 -4.50 -13.73
CA ARG A 210 14.76 -3.27 -13.16
C ARG A 210 13.48 -3.60 -12.42
N TRP A 211 13.32 -3.04 -11.23
CA TRP A 211 12.09 -3.11 -10.46
C TRP A 211 11.50 -1.71 -10.32
N LEU A 212 10.48 -1.57 -9.46
CA LEU A 212 9.92 -0.29 -9.05
C LEU A 212 11.04 0.66 -8.55
N PRO A 213 10.81 1.98 -8.63
CA PRO A 213 11.75 2.93 -8.04
C PRO A 213 11.92 2.66 -6.52
N PRO A 214 13.08 3.02 -5.94
CA PRO A 214 13.44 2.60 -4.57
C PRO A 214 12.37 2.91 -3.52
N ALA A 215 11.75 4.08 -3.58
CA ALA A 215 10.72 4.49 -2.62
C ALA A 215 9.48 3.57 -2.65
N GLN A 216 8.99 3.20 -3.85
CA GLN A 216 7.83 2.31 -3.98
C GLN A 216 8.21 0.85 -3.67
N ALA A 217 9.45 0.44 -3.98
CA ALA A 217 9.93 -0.89 -3.64
C ALA A 217 10.02 -1.06 -2.10
N GLU A 218 10.58 -0.07 -1.41
CA GLU A 218 10.64 -0.03 0.05
C GLU A 218 9.24 0.01 0.66
N ALA A 219 8.33 0.78 0.06
CA ALA A 219 6.94 0.84 0.48
C ALA A 219 6.23 -0.52 0.39
N VAL A 220 6.46 -1.31 -0.67
CA VAL A 220 5.91 -2.67 -0.82
C VAL A 220 6.48 -3.61 0.26
N GLU A 221 7.76 -3.48 0.59
CA GLU A 221 8.46 -4.32 1.57
C GLU A 221 8.01 -4.04 3.00
N HIS A 222 7.84 -2.75 3.34
CA HIS A 222 7.45 -2.30 4.68
C HIS A 222 5.95 -2.01 4.80
N VAL A 223 5.14 -2.61 3.92
CA VAL A 223 3.68 -2.59 4.06
C VAL A 223 3.37 -3.07 5.47
N ASP A 224 3.79 -4.28 5.88
CA ASP A 224 3.40 -4.85 7.17
C ASP A 224 3.76 -3.99 8.39
N ASP A 225 4.91 -3.32 8.40
CA ASP A 225 5.32 -2.42 9.49
C ASP A 225 4.43 -1.16 9.57
N SER A 226 3.95 -0.69 8.43
CA SER A 226 3.07 0.48 8.32
C SER A 226 1.64 0.16 8.78
N PHE A 227 1.24 -1.11 8.81
CA PHE A 227 -0.09 -1.56 9.24
C PHE A 227 -0.01 -2.33 10.56
N PRO A 228 -0.39 -1.75 11.71
CA PRO A 228 -0.60 -2.53 12.91
C PRO A 228 -1.64 -3.63 12.64
N ALA A 229 -1.30 -4.90 12.86
CA ALA A 229 -2.22 -6.04 12.71
C ALA A 229 -3.55 -5.85 13.48
N GLY A 230 -3.51 -5.04 14.54
CA GLY A 230 -4.66 -4.69 15.36
C GLY A 230 -5.48 -3.48 14.92
N LEU A 231 -5.17 -2.75 13.85
CA LEU A 231 -5.76 -1.43 13.58
C LEU A 231 -7.30 -1.36 13.69
N PRO A 232 -8.07 -2.31 13.12
CA PRO A 232 -9.54 -2.35 13.29
C PRO A 232 -9.98 -2.67 14.73
N ARG A 233 -9.27 -3.59 15.41
CA ARG A 233 -9.55 -3.95 16.81
C ARG A 233 -9.23 -2.79 17.76
N ILE A 234 -8.13 -2.08 17.50
CA ILE A 234 -7.73 -0.88 18.23
C ILE A 234 -8.79 0.20 18.01
N GLY A 235 -9.24 0.43 16.77
CA GLY A 235 -10.34 1.35 16.48
C GLY A 235 -11.60 1.02 17.27
N ALA A 236 -12.09 -0.22 17.21
CA ALA A 236 -13.29 -0.64 17.94
C ALA A 236 -13.14 -0.53 19.47
N ALA A 237 -11.99 -0.92 20.03
CA ALA A 237 -11.73 -0.78 21.46
C ALA A 237 -11.66 0.68 21.90
N ARG A 238 -11.06 1.55 21.08
CA ARG A 238 -10.97 2.99 21.33
C ARG A 238 -12.33 3.68 21.23
N VAL A 239 -13.16 3.33 20.25
CA VAL A 239 -14.54 3.81 20.15
C VAL A 239 -15.33 3.47 21.41
N ARG A 240 -15.30 2.21 21.86
CA ARG A 240 -15.98 1.80 23.10
C ARG A 240 -15.46 2.55 24.34
N ALA A 241 -14.16 2.79 24.42
CA ALA A 241 -13.57 3.56 25.51
C ALA A 241 -14.07 5.02 25.51
N VAL A 242 -14.13 5.67 24.34
CA VAL A 242 -14.67 7.03 24.18
C VAL A 242 -16.17 7.05 24.50
N GLU A 243 -16.95 6.07 24.04
CA GLU A 243 -18.37 5.94 24.38
C GLU A 243 -18.59 5.78 25.90
N THR A 244 -17.74 4.99 26.56
CA THR A 244 -17.80 4.79 28.01
C THR A 244 -17.47 6.07 28.77
N LEU A 245 -16.44 6.81 28.32
CA LEU A 245 -16.09 8.12 28.87
C LEU A 245 -17.20 9.16 28.65
N LEU A 246 -17.86 9.15 27.49
CA LEU A 246 -19.01 10.01 27.22
C LEU A 246 -20.20 9.64 28.11
N ALA A 247 -20.52 8.36 28.28
CA ALA A 247 -21.60 7.91 29.15
C ALA A 247 -21.36 8.28 30.63
N ALA A 248 -20.10 8.36 31.06
CA ALA A 248 -19.71 8.82 32.40
C ALA A 248 -19.87 10.34 32.60
N VAL A 249 -20.12 11.11 31.53
CA VAL A 249 -20.45 12.53 31.58
C VAL A 249 -21.95 12.67 31.31
N PRO A 250 -22.82 12.67 32.33
CA PRO A 250 -24.26 12.60 32.14
C PRO A 250 -24.79 13.93 31.62
N ALA A 251 -24.67 14.16 30.30
CA ALA A 251 -25.03 15.41 29.64
C ALA A 251 -26.47 15.84 29.94
N ALA A 252 -27.41 14.91 30.09
CA ALA A 252 -28.78 15.20 30.50
C ALA A 252 -28.87 15.75 31.93
N GLN A 253 -28.07 15.20 32.87
CA GLN A 253 -28.00 15.71 34.24
C GLN A 253 -27.27 17.07 34.29
N LEU A 254 -26.22 17.25 33.48
CA LEU A 254 -25.48 18.51 33.39
C LEU A 254 -26.32 19.63 32.73
N ALA A 255 -27.09 19.31 31.69
CA ALA A 255 -28.01 20.24 31.03
C ALA A 255 -29.18 20.62 31.94
N ALA A 256 -29.70 19.66 32.72
CA ALA A 256 -30.69 19.93 33.76
C ALA A 256 -30.22 20.95 34.80
N LEU A 257 -28.91 21.10 35.02
CA LEU A 257 -28.36 22.06 35.99
C LEU A 257 -28.20 23.48 35.42
N LEU A 258 -28.48 23.69 34.14
CA LEU A 258 -28.50 25.02 33.54
C LEU A 258 -29.84 25.74 33.83
N PRO A 259 -29.83 27.06 34.09
CA PRO A 259 -30.99 27.81 34.57
C PRO A 259 -31.99 28.20 33.48
N GLU A 260 -31.74 27.89 32.22
CA GLU A 260 -32.72 28.15 31.16
C GLU A 260 -33.99 27.26 31.32
N ALA A 261 -33.96 26.32 32.27
CA ALA A 261 -35.11 25.57 32.79
C ALA A 261 -35.74 26.20 34.07
N ASP A 262 -35.53 27.50 34.33
CA ASP A 262 -35.88 28.21 35.58
C ASP A 262 -37.38 28.24 35.92
N GLU A 263 -38.29 27.90 35.00
CA GLU A 263 -39.72 27.87 35.33
C GLU A 263 -40.16 26.65 36.16
N ALA A 264 -39.30 25.65 36.37
CA ALA A 264 -39.76 24.33 36.84
C ALA A 264 -39.18 23.80 38.17
N ARG A 265 -38.39 24.52 38.98
CA ARG A 265 -37.69 23.87 40.12
C ARG A 265 -37.74 24.58 41.47
N SER A 266 -38.75 24.22 42.27
CA SER A 266 -38.76 24.34 43.74
C SER A 266 -37.97 23.22 44.45
N ASP A 267 -37.66 22.11 43.75
CA ASP A 267 -37.21 20.85 44.37
C ASP A 267 -35.75 20.47 44.08
N LEU A 268 -34.88 21.45 43.79
CA LEU A 268 -33.45 21.16 43.63
C LEU A 268 -32.86 20.68 44.97
N PRO A 269 -31.98 19.66 44.96
CA PRO A 269 -31.28 19.20 46.15
C PRO A 269 -30.53 20.35 46.83
N ASP A 270 -30.34 20.21 48.14
CA ASP A 270 -29.75 21.22 49.02
C ASP A 270 -28.55 21.91 48.35
N ARG A 271 -28.64 23.25 48.22
CA ARG A 271 -27.76 24.08 47.36
C ARG A 271 -26.27 24.02 47.75
N ASP A 272 -25.97 23.38 48.87
CA ASP A 272 -24.63 23.25 49.43
C ASP A 272 -23.90 21.95 49.03
N GLN A 273 -24.55 21.00 48.33
CA GLN A 273 -23.83 19.84 47.80
C GLN A 273 -22.99 20.21 46.57
N PRO A 274 -21.67 19.90 46.55
CA PRO A 274 -20.84 20.12 45.37
C PRO A 274 -21.37 19.25 44.23
N LEU A 275 -21.74 19.91 43.12
CA LEU A 275 -22.18 19.20 41.93
C LEU A 275 -21.08 18.23 41.47
N PRO A 276 -21.44 17.01 41.05
CA PRO A 276 -20.49 16.03 40.54
C PRO A 276 -20.00 16.49 39.15
N LEU A 277 -19.04 17.41 39.14
CA LEU A 277 -18.42 17.88 37.92
C LEU A 277 -17.45 16.79 37.43
N PRO A 278 -17.46 16.47 36.13
CA PRO A 278 -16.47 15.55 35.58
C PRO A 278 -15.07 16.13 35.78
N ALA A 279 -14.13 15.28 36.19
CA ALA A 279 -12.76 15.67 36.39
C ALA A 279 -12.14 16.10 35.04
N VAL A 280 -11.35 17.17 35.04
CA VAL A 280 -10.59 17.64 33.86
C VAL A 280 -9.78 16.49 33.24
N GLN A 281 -9.29 15.56 34.08
CA GLN A 281 -8.61 14.35 33.67
C GLN A 281 -9.44 13.49 32.69
N THR A 282 -10.73 13.28 32.96
CA THR A 282 -11.64 12.52 32.08
C THR A 282 -11.79 13.21 30.72
N LEU A 283 -11.81 14.55 30.69
CA LEU A 283 -11.88 15.32 29.44
C LEU A 283 -10.58 15.20 28.64
N MET A 284 -9.42 15.16 29.30
CA MET A 284 -8.13 14.94 28.66
C MET A 284 -8.00 13.52 28.09
N GLU A 285 -8.48 12.51 28.80
CA GLU A 285 -8.53 11.12 28.31
C GLU A 285 -9.44 10.98 27.10
N LEU A 286 -10.60 11.66 27.11
CA LEU A 286 -11.51 11.72 25.98
C LEU A 286 -10.83 12.33 24.74
N ARG A 287 -10.14 13.46 24.90
CA ARG A 287 -9.35 14.11 23.83
C ARG A 287 -8.27 13.17 23.29
N ALA A 288 -7.50 12.54 24.18
CA ALA A 288 -6.44 11.61 23.79
C ALA A 288 -7.01 10.42 22.99
N GLY A 289 -8.17 9.89 23.39
CA GLY A 289 -8.89 8.87 22.67
C GLY A 289 -9.28 9.30 21.24
N LEU A 290 -9.90 10.48 21.11
CA LEU A 290 -10.28 11.03 19.79
C LEU A 290 -9.05 11.35 18.91
N GLY A 291 -7.98 11.87 19.49
CA GLY A 291 -6.73 12.14 18.78
C GLY A 291 -6.12 10.86 18.20
N SER A 292 -6.15 9.76 18.96
CA SER A 292 -5.72 8.45 18.46
C SER A 292 -6.56 7.96 17.28
N LEU A 293 -7.87 8.25 17.23
CA LEU A 293 -8.74 7.87 16.11
C LEU A 293 -8.42 8.70 14.86
N ALA A 294 -8.13 9.99 15.01
CA ALA A 294 -7.69 10.83 13.89
C ALA A 294 -6.36 10.38 13.30
N THR A 295 -5.39 10.00 14.13
CA THR A 295 -4.13 9.41 13.64
C THR A 295 -4.35 8.11 12.85
N GLN A 296 -5.35 7.30 13.21
CA GLN A 296 -5.67 6.09 12.43
C GLN A 296 -6.26 6.41 11.06
N LEU A 297 -7.12 7.42 10.97
CA LEU A 297 -7.66 7.92 9.71
C LEU A 297 -6.58 8.46 8.78
N ASP A 298 -5.67 9.27 9.32
CA ASP A 298 -4.56 9.83 8.56
C ASP A 298 -3.65 8.71 8.02
N ARG A 299 -3.36 7.69 8.83
CA ARG A 299 -2.64 6.50 8.35
C ARG A 299 -3.38 5.79 7.21
N ALA A 300 -4.69 5.56 7.35
CA ALA A 300 -5.49 4.94 6.28
C ALA A 300 -5.44 5.72 4.96
N ARG A 301 -5.33 7.06 5.03
CA ARG A 301 -5.12 7.91 3.86
C ARG A 301 -3.71 7.78 3.29
N GLN A 302 -2.68 7.86 4.12
CA GLN A 302 -1.28 7.68 3.68
C GLN A 302 -1.08 6.33 2.96
N ILE A 303 -1.79 5.30 3.41
CA ILE A 303 -1.83 3.98 2.77
C ILE A 303 -2.41 4.07 1.35
N ALA A 304 -3.52 4.77 1.17
CA ALA A 304 -4.12 4.93 -0.15
C ALA A 304 -3.19 5.67 -1.11
N ASP A 305 -2.57 6.76 -0.65
CA ASP A 305 -1.60 7.53 -1.45
C ASP A 305 -0.38 6.67 -1.85
N LEU A 306 0.12 5.85 -0.90
CA LEU A 306 1.22 4.92 -1.14
C LEU A 306 0.85 3.85 -2.18
N VAL A 307 -0.34 3.25 -2.06
CA VAL A 307 -0.83 2.25 -3.00
C VAL A 307 -1.03 2.84 -4.40
N ASP A 308 -1.53 4.08 -4.50
CA ASP A 308 -1.62 4.80 -5.77
C ASP A 308 -0.24 5.06 -6.39
N GLY A 309 0.76 5.39 -5.57
CA GLY A 309 2.15 5.51 -6.02
C GLY A 309 2.73 4.20 -6.56
N ILE A 310 2.44 3.07 -5.91
CA ILE A 310 2.83 1.73 -6.39
C ILE A 310 2.15 1.43 -7.73
N GLN A 311 0.83 1.66 -7.84
CA GLN A 311 0.08 1.44 -9.07
C GLN A 311 0.67 2.24 -10.24
N GLN A 312 0.96 3.53 -10.02
CA GLN A 312 1.56 4.37 -11.04
C GLN A 312 2.93 3.86 -11.50
N ALA A 313 3.79 3.46 -10.56
CA ALA A 313 5.11 2.92 -10.87
C ALA A 313 5.04 1.59 -11.65
N VAL A 314 4.06 0.73 -11.31
CA VAL A 314 3.80 -0.51 -12.05
C VAL A 314 3.34 -0.22 -13.48
N ASP A 315 2.43 0.74 -13.67
CA ASP A 315 1.95 1.14 -14.98
C ASP A 315 3.07 1.74 -15.84
N ASP A 316 3.98 2.50 -15.23
CA ASP A 316 5.17 3.04 -15.88
C ASP A 316 6.13 1.93 -16.34
N GLY A 317 6.40 0.93 -15.49
CA GLY A 317 7.20 -0.25 -15.86
C GLY A 317 6.57 -1.06 -17.01
N CYS A 318 5.24 -1.19 -17.02
CA CYS A 318 4.53 -1.81 -18.13
C CYS A 318 4.70 -1.01 -19.44
N ARG A 319 4.61 0.32 -19.37
CA ARG A 319 4.79 1.21 -20.53
C ARG A 319 6.21 1.19 -21.08
N SER A 320 7.23 1.20 -20.22
CA SER A 320 8.64 1.14 -20.65
C SER A 320 8.94 -0.17 -21.38
N THR A 321 8.43 -1.29 -20.85
CA THR A 321 8.61 -2.61 -21.47
C THR A 321 8.00 -2.68 -22.87
N ARG A 322 6.78 -2.14 -23.07
CA ARG A 322 6.14 -2.12 -24.41
C ARG A 322 6.88 -1.26 -25.42
N ARG A 323 7.48 -0.14 -24.98
CA ARG A 323 8.29 0.72 -25.86
C ARG A 323 9.57 0.00 -26.29
N ALA A 324 10.21 -0.75 -25.39
CA ALA A 324 11.42 -1.51 -25.70
C ALA A 324 11.17 -2.65 -26.71
N THR A 325 9.97 -3.23 -26.76
CA THR A 325 9.65 -4.30 -27.71
C THR A 325 9.15 -3.82 -29.08
N THR A 326 8.93 -2.51 -29.26
CA THR A 326 8.35 -1.96 -30.51
C THR A 326 9.32 -1.11 -31.33
N GLY A 327 10.51 -0.80 -30.81
CA GLY A 327 11.58 -0.08 -31.52
C GLY A 327 12.68 -1.03 -31.98
#